data_AF-A0A2D6BKV9-F1
#
_entry.id   AF-A0A2D6BKV9-F1
#
_cell.length_a   1.000
_cell.length_b   1.000
_cell.length_c   1.000
_cell.angle_alpha   90.00
_cell.angle_beta   90.00
_cell.angle_gamma   90.00
#
_symmetry.space_group_name_H-M   'P 1'
#
loop_
_entity.id
_entity.type
_entity.pdbx_description
1 polymer ?
#
loop_
_entity_poly.entity_id
_entity_poly.type
_entity_poly.pdbx_seq_one_letter_code
_entity_poly.pdbx_strand_id
1 'polypeptide(L)'
;MALTWASALAMQVRPEPRLLGLAFAGTLFVYTVDRLRDLERDRVTSPRRSAFVERFEPWLRMQVAVAALVALALGLGAGMRVVVVAGTVAVFGLLHRRLKHLLLAKPIYLTAAWAGVVVGMPAAHDPAARHVVWVALIVAGTVTSNVVLSNLRDDEGAAARLGHRRALAVAAINLLPVAALALLGPVAVRPLVLLPLFMAGDGAGFRPSEHYGALAVDGALLAGALGAAGWASAAAT
;
A
#
# COMPACT_ATOMS: atom_id res chain seq x y z
N MET A 1 -5.50 -1.43 5.24
CA MET A 1 -6.56 -2.17 5.97
C MET A 1 -7.75 -2.37 5.06
N ALA A 2 -8.36 -1.27 4.60
CA ALA A 2 -9.43 -1.34 3.59
C ALA A 2 -9.02 -2.14 2.34
N LEU A 3 -7.80 -1.95 1.83
CA LEU A 3 -7.27 -2.77 0.72
C LEU A 3 -7.26 -4.26 1.03
N THR A 4 -6.67 -4.66 2.16
CA THR A 4 -6.63 -6.08 2.60
C THR A 4 -8.03 -6.66 2.74
N TRP A 5 -8.99 -5.87 3.25
CA TRP A 5 -10.40 -6.26 3.34
C TRP A 5 -11.00 -6.46 1.93
N ALA A 6 -10.93 -5.45 1.06
CA ALA A 6 -11.45 -5.54 -0.30
C ALA A 6 -10.85 -6.72 -1.08
N SER A 7 -9.54 -6.95 -0.93
CA SER A 7 -8.85 -8.09 -1.53
C SER A 7 -9.31 -9.44 -0.97
N ALA A 8 -9.51 -9.56 0.34
CA ALA A 8 -10.07 -10.79 0.92
C ALA A 8 -11.45 -11.12 0.32
N LEU A 9 -12.35 -10.12 0.26
CA LEU A 9 -13.67 -10.29 -0.35
C LEU A 9 -13.59 -10.68 -1.83
N ALA A 10 -12.72 -10.04 -2.60
CA ALA A 10 -12.52 -10.35 -4.01
C ALA A 10 -11.94 -11.75 -4.25
N MET A 11 -11.17 -12.26 -3.29
CA MET A 11 -10.69 -13.65 -3.28
C MET A 11 -11.70 -14.66 -2.73
N GLN A 12 -12.92 -14.21 -2.40
CA GLN A 12 -13.98 -15.00 -1.77
C GLN A 12 -13.58 -15.58 -0.41
N VAL A 13 -12.72 -14.85 0.32
CA VAL A 13 -12.27 -15.20 1.67
C VAL A 13 -12.94 -14.26 2.67
N ARG A 14 -13.33 -14.80 3.83
CA ARG A 14 -13.86 -13.96 4.92
C ARG A 14 -12.75 -13.02 5.42
N PRO A 15 -13.01 -11.70 5.49
CA PRO A 15 -12.04 -10.77 6.07
C PRO A 15 -11.76 -11.12 7.54
N GLU A 16 -10.50 -11.45 7.84
CA GLU A 16 -10.06 -11.86 9.17
C GLU A 16 -9.52 -10.66 9.96
N PRO A 17 -10.12 -10.28 11.11
CA PRO A 17 -9.70 -9.13 11.90
C PRO A 17 -8.22 -9.15 12.30
N ARG A 18 -7.66 -10.34 12.57
CA ARG A 18 -6.23 -10.47 12.90
C ARG A 18 -5.33 -10.02 11.75
N LEU A 19 -5.68 -10.33 10.50
CA LEU A 19 -4.91 -9.90 9.33
C LEU A 19 -5.00 -8.40 9.11
N LEU A 20 -6.17 -7.81 9.36
CA LEU A 20 -6.34 -6.35 9.30
C LEU A 20 -5.52 -5.67 10.41
N GLY A 21 -5.58 -6.17 11.64
CA GLY A 21 -4.75 -5.65 12.74
C GLY A 21 -3.25 -5.82 12.45
N LEU A 22 -2.83 -6.95 11.89
CA LEU A 22 -1.45 -7.24 11.53
C LEU A 22 -0.94 -6.29 10.45
N ALA A 23 -1.72 -6.10 9.38
CA ALA A 23 -1.37 -5.16 8.33
C ALA A 23 -1.23 -3.74 8.93
N PHE A 24 -2.10 -3.33 9.86
CA PHE A 24 -2.06 -2.00 10.49
C PHE A 24 -0.81 -1.83 11.36
N ALA A 25 -0.61 -2.75 12.30
CA ALA A 25 0.52 -2.72 13.21
C ALA A 25 1.85 -2.85 12.46
N GLY A 26 1.92 -3.71 11.44
CA GLY A 26 3.08 -3.88 10.58
C GLY A 26 3.43 -2.61 9.79
N THR A 27 2.44 -1.97 9.15
CA THR A 27 2.66 -0.69 8.46
C THR A 27 3.12 0.39 9.44
N LEU A 28 2.48 0.50 10.61
CA LEU A 28 2.85 1.47 11.63
C LEU A 28 4.30 1.25 12.11
N PHE A 29 4.67 -0.01 12.38
CA PHE A 29 6.03 -0.38 12.75
C PHE A 29 7.05 0.04 11.69
N VAL A 30 6.89 -0.40 10.44
CA VAL A 30 7.84 -0.11 9.36
C VAL A 30 7.96 1.40 9.14
N TYR A 31 6.82 2.09 9.09
CA TYR A 31 6.82 3.53 8.80
C TYR A 31 7.44 4.33 9.92
N THR A 32 7.13 4.04 11.19
CA THR A 32 7.74 4.76 12.31
C THR A 32 9.24 4.46 12.42
N VAL A 33 9.68 3.23 12.16
CA VAL A 33 11.11 2.90 12.08
C VAL A 33 11.82 3.69 10.98
N ASP A 34 11.22 3.77 9.79
CA ASP A 34 11.79 4.54 8.68
C ASP A 34 11.90 6.03 9.03
N ARG A 35 10.87 6.61 9.68
CA ARG A 35 10.91 8.02 10.14
C ARG A 35 12.05 8.29 11.13
N LEU A 36 12.25 7.39 12.10
CA LEU A 36 13.34 7.52 13.06
C LEU A 36 14.71 7.38 12.38
N ARG A 37 14.84 6.46 11.41
CA ARG A 37 16.11 6.19 10.71
C ARG A 37 16.50 7.26 9.70
N ASP A 38 15.53 7.91 9.07
CA ASP A 38 15.78 8.92 8.03
C ASP A 38 15.76 10.36 8.57
N LEU A 39 15.70 10.56 9.89
CA LEU A 39 15.60 11.87 10.54
C LEU A 39 16.62 12.90 10.03
N GLU A 40 17.92 12.54 9.97
CA GLU A 40 18.98 13.45 9.52
C GLU A 40 18.75 13.94 8.09
N ARG A 41 18.39 13.01 7.20
CA ARG A 41 18.07 13.33 5.80
C ARG A 41 16.82 14.21 5.71
N ASP A 42 15.80 13.83 6.46
CA ASP A 42 14.51 14.49 6.48
C ASP A 42 14.59 15.93 7.02
N ARG A 43 15.61 16.29 7.83
CA ARG A 43 15.81 17.68 8.29
C ARG A 43 15.91 18.66 7.12
N VAL A 44 16.56 18.25 6.04
CA VAL A 44 16.74 19.07 4.84
C VAL A 44 15.49 19.04 3.96
N THR A 45 14.92 17.86 3.72
CA THR A 45 13.83 17.68 2.74
C THR A 45 12.42 17.87 3.32
N SER A 46 12.26 17.81 4.64
CA SER A 46 10.97 17.82 5.33
C SER A 46 11.10 18.35 6.78
N PRO A 47 11.53 19.61 6.99
CA PRO A 47 11.91 20.13 8.30
C PRO A 47 10.79 20.08 9.35
N ARG A 48 9.54 20.34 8.96
CA ARG A 48 8.38 20.23 9.87
C ARG A 48 8.16 18.81 10.38
N ARG A 49 8.37 17.81 9.51
CA ARG A 49 8.26 16.40 9.87
C ARG A 49 9.38 16.00 10.82
N SER A 50 10.61 16.43 10.54
CA SER A 50 11.75 16.16 11.43
C SER A 50 11.58 16.78 12.81
N ALA A 51 11.10 18.03 12.89
CA ALA A 51 10.81 18.68 14.17
C ALA A 51 9.75 17.91 14.99
N PHE A 52 8.73 17.35 14.33
CA PHE A 52 7.76 16.47 14.99
C PHE A 52 8.43 15.19 15.51
N VAL A 53 9.25 14.52 14.68
CA VAL A 53 9.95 13.30 15.06
C VAL A 53 10.89 13.53 16.24
N GLU A 54 11.66 14.63 16.24
CA GLU A 54 12.54 15.01 17.34
C GLU A 54 11.76 15.29 18.63
N ARG A 55 10.66 16.05 18.54
CA ARG A 55 9.83 16.38 19.70
C ARG A 55 9.20 15.14 20.34
N PHE A 56 8.81 14.15 19.54
CA PHE A 56 8.08 12.97 20.00
C PHE A 56 8.89 11.67 19.94
N GLU A 57 10.22 11.75 19.80
CA GLU A 57 11.07 10.57 19.58
C GLU A 57 10.87 9.44 20.61
N PRO A 58 10.81 9.70 21.94
CA PRO A 58 10.57 8.65 22.92
C PRO A 58 9.23 7.92 22.70
N TRP A 59 8.18 8.68 22.36
CA TRP A 59 6.85 8.14 22.07
C TRP A 59 6.83 7.33 20.78
N LEU A 60 7.56 7.77 19.76
CA LEU A 60 7.70 7.02 18.50
C LEU A 60 8.47 5.70 18.71
N ARG A 61 9.53 5.69 19.52
CA ARG A 61 10.25 4.46 19.88
C ARG A 61 9.37 3.49 20.66
N MET A 62 8.58 3.99 21.61
CA MET A 62 7.59 3.18 22.33
C MET A 62 6.53 2.62 21.38
N GLN A 63 6.02 3.44 20.45
CA GLN A 63 5.07 3.00 19.43
C GLN A 63 5.64 1.90 18.55
N VAL A 64 6.90 1.99 18.14
CA VAL A 64 7.60 0.92 17.39
C VAL A 64 7.59 -0.39 18.18
N ALA A 65 7.95 -0.35 19.46
CA ALA A 65 7.94 -1.55 20.31
C ALA A 65 6.54 -2.16 20.45
N VAL A 66 5.53 -1.33 20.73
CA VAL A 66 4.13 -1.78 20.85
C VAL A 66 3.62 -2.34 19.53
N ALA A 67 3.85 -1.65 18.40
CA ALA A 67 3.44 -2.09 17.09
C ALA A 67 4.10 -3.42 16.69
N ALA A 68 5.39 -3.61 17.01
CA ALA A 68 6.10 -4.87 16.78
C ALA A 68 5.51 -6.02 17.60
N LEU A 69 5.23 -5.80 18.89
CA LEU A 69 4.63 -6.80 19.76
C LEU A 69 3.21 -7.19 19.30
N VAL A 70 2.39 -6.20 18.95
CA VAL A 70 1.04 -6.44 18.41
C VAL A 70 1.11 -7.19 17.10
N ALA A 71 1.98 -6.78 16.17
CA ALA A 71 2.17 -7.48 14.90
C ALA A 71 2.62 -8.92 15.11
N LEU A 72 3.56 -9.17 16.02
CA LEU A 72 4.02 -10.52 16.34
C LEU A 72 2.89 -11.39 16.91
N ALA A 73 2.13 -10.87 17.89
CA ALA A 73 1.02 -11.59 18.49
C ALA A 73 -0.08 -11.93 17.47
N LEU A 74 -0.47 -10.97 16.64
CA LEU A 74 -1.46 -11.17 15.59
C LEU A 74 -0.98 -12.12 14.50
N GLY A 75 0.30 -12.03 14.10
CA GLY A 75 0.92 -12.92 13.13
C GLY A 75 0.95 -14.36 13.59
N LEU A 76 1.42 -14.62 14.82
CA LEU A 76 1.42 -15.96 15.42
C LEU A 76 -0.01 -16.52 15.52
N GLY A 77 -0.98 -15.68 15.89
CA GLY A 77 -2.39 -16.05 15.93
C GLY A 77 -3.05 -16.28 14.56
N ALA A 78 -2.45 -15.81 13.46
CA ALA A 78 -2.95 -15.98 12.10
C ALA A 78 -2.35 -17.20 11.37
N GLY A 79 -1.27 -17.78 11.91
CA GLY A 79 -0.62 -18.99 11.41
C GLY A 79 0.73 -18.77 10.74
N MET A 80 1.56 -19.82 10.69
CA MET A 80 2.97 -19.72 10.26
C MET A 80 3.15 -19.20 8.83
N ARG A 81 2.26 -19.56 7.90
CA ARG A 81 2.32 -19.05 6.50
C ARG A 81 2.18 -17.53 6.46
N VAL A 82 1.29 -16.97 7.27
CA VAL A 82 1.09 -15.53 7.40
C VAL A 82 2.34 -14.88 8.03
N VAL A 83 2.92 -15.50 9.05
CA VAL A 83 4.18 -15.03 9.67
C VAL A 83 5.31 -14.97 8.65
N VAL A 84 5.46 -15.99 7.81
CA VAL A 84 6.48 -16.00 6.74
C VAL A 84 6.25 -14.84 5.76
N VAL A 85 5.02 -14.68 5.24
CA VAL A 85 4.71 -13.57 4.31
C VAL A 85 4.95 -12.22 4.96
N ALA A 86 4.42 -12.00 6.17
CA ALA A 86 4.57 -10.74 6.90
C ALA A 86 6.03 -10.45 7.23
N GLY A 87 6.79 -11.47 7.66
CA GLY A 87 8.22 -11.37 7.94
C GLY A 87 9.03 -11.01 6.70
N THR A 88 8.77 -11.65 5.56
CA THR A 88 9.40 -11.30 4.28
C THR A 88 9.10 -9.86 3.88
N VAL A 89 7.84 -9.41 3.98
CA VAL A 89 7.48 -8.02 3.68
C VAL A 89 8.14 -7.04 4.66
N ALA A 90 8.17 -7.36 5.96
CA ALA A 90 8.83 -6.54 6.96
C ALA A 90 10.33 -6.41 6.69
N VAL A 91 11.00 -7.47 6.25
CA VAL A 91 12.40 -7.41 5.81
C VAL A 91 12.57 -6.45 4.64
N PHE A 92 11.73 -6.53 3.60
CA PHE A 92 11.77 -5.57 2.49
C PHE A 92 11.54 -4.13 2.96
N GLY A 93 10.57 -3.91 3.85
CA GLY A 93 10.30 -2.61 4.45
C GLY A 93 11.49 -2.07 5.23
N LEU A 94 12.10 -2.88 6.09
CA LEU A 94 13.27 -2.46 6.89
C LEU A 94 14.55 -2.26 6.04
N LEU A 95 14.63 -2.92 4.88
CA LEU A 95 15.70 -2.74 3.90
C LEU A 95 15.43 -1.58 2.94
N HIS A 96 14.27 -0.91 3.02
CA HIS A 96 13.88 0.23 2.20
C HIS A 96 15.01 1.27 2.06
N ARG A 97 15.62 1.66 3.19
CA ARG A 97 16.72 2.62 3.22
C ARG A 97 17.94 2.22 2.37
N ARG A 98 18.23 0.92 2.21
CA ARG A 98 19.33 0.43 1.37
C ARG A 98 18.92 0.30 -0.10
N LEU A 99 17.65 -0.03 -0.34
CA LEU A 99 17.11 -0.24 -1.68
C LEU A 99 16.69 1.06 -2.38
N LYS A 100 16.53 2.17 -1.65
CA LYS A 100 16.06 3.45 -2.20
C LYS A 100 16.96 4.06 -3.29
N HIS A 101 18.23 3.66 -3.35
CA HIS A 101 19.16 4.10 -4.40
C HIS A 101 18.88 3.45 -5.77
N LEU A 102 18.17 2.33 -5.78
CA LEU A 102 17.76 1.62 -7.00
C LEU A 102 16.45 2.23 -7.51
N LEU A 103 16.53 3.38 -8.17
CA LEU A 103 15.36 4.18 -8.57
C LEU A 103 14.29 3.40 -9.39
N LEU A 104 14.69 2.41 -10.20
CA LEU A 104 13.73 1.54 -10.92
C LEU A 104 13.15 0.41 -10.06
N ALA A 105 13.91 -0.05 -9.07
CA ALA A 105 13.45 -1.10 -8.17
C ALA A 105 12.46 -0.56 -7.14
N LYS A 106 12.49 0.75 -6.84
CA LYS A 106 11.64 1.40 -5.83
C LYS A 106 10.14 1.11 -6.04
N PRO A 107 9.53 1.38 -7.21
CA PRO A 107 8.15 1.02 -7.45
C PRO A 107 7.90 -0.49 -7.35
N ILE A 108 8.83 -1.31 -7.88
CA ILE A 108 8.66 -2.77 -7.92
C ILE A 108 8.59 -3.37 -6.52
N TYR A 109 9.57 -3.09 -5.65
CA TYR A 109 9.56 -3.71 -4.33
C TYR A 109 8.48 -3.10 -3.41
N LEU A 110 8.16 -1.80 -3.54
CA LEU A 110 7.07 -1.20 -2.77
C LEU A 110 5.73 -1.82 -3.15
N THR A 111 5.48 -1.98 -4.45
CA THR A 111 4.32 -2.70 -4.96
C THR A 111 4.29 -4.15 -4.47
N ALA A 112 5.42 -4.86 -4.54
CA ALA A 112 5.51 -6.25 -4.06
C ALA A 112 5.25 -6.36 -2.55
N ALA A 113 5.79 -5.46 -1.74
CA ALA A 113 5.55 -5.40 -0.30
C ALA A 113 4.06 -5.19 0.01
N TRP A 114 3.43 -4.21 -0.64
CA TRP A 114 2.00 -3.95 -0.48
C TRP A 114 1.13 -5.10 -0.97
N ALA A 115 1.44 -5.71 -2.13
CA ALA A 115 0.73 -6.88 -2.62
C ALA A 115 0.90 -8.09 -1.68
N GLY A 116 2.07 -8.27 -1.08
CA GLY A 116 2.31 -9.29 -0.06
C GLY A 116 1.42 -9.12 1.17
N VAL A 117 1.26 -7.89 1.66
CA VAL A 117 0.37 -7.58 2.80
C VAL A 117 -1.10 -7.69 2.43
N VAL A 118 -1.49 -7.12 1.30
CA VAL A 118 -2.90 -6.95 0.92
C VAL A 118 -3.50 -8.23 0.32
N VAL A 119 -2.71 -8.97 -0.45
CA VAL A 119 -3.15 -10.17 -1.19
C VAL A 119 -2.48 -11.42 -0.64
N GLY A 120 -1.17 -11.36 -0.42
CA GLY A 120 -0.39 -12.49 0.06
C GLY A 120 -0.82 -12.98 1.44
N MET A 121 -1.07 -12.09 2.40
CA MET A 121 -1.47 -12.52 3.75
C MET A 121 -2.85 -13.20 3.77
N PRO A 122 -3.93 -12.65 3.19
CA PRO A 122 -5.21 -13.37 3.15
C PRO A 122 -5.13 -14.69 2.38
N ALA A 123 -4.41 -14.73 1.25
CA ALA A 123 -4.21 -15.98 0.49
C ALA A 123 -3.37 -17.03 1.26
N ALA A 124 -2.42 -16.59 2.07
CA ALA A 124 -1.62 -17.48 2.93
C ALA A 124 -2.41 -17.99 4.14
N HIS A 125 -3.38 -17.21 4.61
CA HIS A 125 -4.25 -17.55 5.73
C HIS A 125 -5.33 -18.57 5.34
N ASP A 126 -5.98 -18.38 4.19
CA ASP A 126 -7.07 -19.25 3.74
C ASP A 126 -6.69 -20.00 2.44
N PRO A 127 -6.49 -21.33 2.49
CA PRO A 127 -6.14 -22.12 1.31
C PRO A 127 -7.27 -22.19 0.27
N ALA A 128 -8.50 -21.83 0.62
CA ALA A 128 -9.62 -21.76 -0.31
C ALA A 128 -9.66 -20.44 -1.11
N ALA A 129 -8.70 -19.53 -0.89
CA ALA A 129 -8.62 -18.25 -1.61
C ALA A 129 -8.64 -18.46 -3.14
N ARG A 130 -9.59 -17.80 -3.80
CA ARG A 130 -9.78 -17.85 -5.25
C ARG A 130 -9.28 -16.57 -5.90
N HIS A 131 -9.07 -16.62 -7.21
CA HIS A 131 -8.75 -15.45 -8.03
C HIS A 131 -7.52 -14.65 -7.57
N VAL A 132 -6.62 -15.27 -6.78
CA VAL A 132 -5.45 -14.62 -6.16
C VAL A 132 -4.62 -13.86 -7.20
N VAL A 133 -4.39 -14.45 -8.38
CA VAL A 133 -3.64 -13.81 -9.47
C VAL A 133 -4.32 -12.55 -9.99
N TRP A 134 -5.65 -12.58 -10.19
CA TRP A 134 -6.42 -11.42 -10.63
C TRP A 134 -6.34 -10.29 -9.60
N VAL A 135 -6.58 -10.61 -8.33
CA VAL A 135 -6.52 -9.63 -7.23
C VAL A 135 -5.11 -9.07 -7.08
N ALA A 136 -4.08 -9.92 -7.16
CA ALA A 136 -2.68 -9.50 -7.12
C ALA A 136 -2.33 -8.53 -8.24
N LEU A 137 -2.71 -8.81 -9.49
CA LEU A 137 -2.42 -7.94 -10.63
C LEU A 137 -3.15 -6.59 -10.53
N ILE A 138 -4.41 -6.58 -10.09
CA ILE A 138 -5.19 -5.35 -9.95
C ILE A 138 -4.64 -4.46 -8.83
N VAL A 139 -4.39 -5.07 -7.66
CA VAL A 139 -3.82 -4.36 -6.51
C VAL A 139 -2.41 -3.88 -6.85
N ALA A 140 -1.55 -4.73 -7.40
CA ALA A 140 -0.18 -4.37 -7.75
C ALA A 140 -0.13 -3.27 -8.81
N GLY A 141 -0.98 -3.35 -9.85
CA GLY A 141 -1.09 -2.32 -10.87
C GLY A 141 -1.54 -0.98 -10.28
N THR A 142 -2.58 -0.98 -9.45
CA THR A 142 -3.08 0.26 -8.82
C THR A 142 -2.05 0.85 -7.84
N VAL A 143 -1.44 0.01 -7.00
CA VAL A 143 -0.39 0.44 -6.06
C VAL A 143 0.83 0.99 -6.81
N THR A 144 1.19 0.41 -7.95
CA THR A 144 2.28 0.94 -8.78
C THR A 144 1.98 2.37 -9.23
N SER A 145 0.76 2.65 -9.71
CA SER A 145 0.35 4.02 -10.05
C SER A 145 0.38 4.94 -8.82
N ASN A 146 -0.15 4.49 -7.67
CA ASN A 146 -0.06 5.25 -6.41
C ASN A 146 1.39 5.58 -6.04
N VAL A 147 2.33 4.62 -6.14
CA VAL A 147 3.74 4.86 -5.84
C VAL A 147 4.37 5.85 -6.83
N VAL A 148 4.05 5.76 -8.12
CA VAL A 148 4.53 6.71 -9.12
C VAL A 148 4.01 8.12 -8.82
N LEU A 149 2.73 8.27 -8.51
CA LEU A 149 2.10 9.56 -8.17
C LEU A 149 2.69 10.14 -6.88
N SER A 150 2.82 9.32 -5.83
CA SER A 150 3.42 9.73 -4.56
C SER A 150 4.87 10.20 -4.69
N ASN A 151 5.65 9.60 -5.61
CA ASN A 151 7.02 10.02 -5.88
C ASN A 151 7.14 11.36 -6.63
N LEU A 152 6.05 11.89 -7.23
CA LEU A 152 6.05 13.22 -7.84
C LEU A 152 6.39 14.31 -6.82
N ARG A 153 5.95 14.16 -5.56
CA ARG A 153 6.21 15.14 -4.48
C ARG A 153 7.68 15.24 -4.11
N ASP A 154 8.32 14.10 -4.00
CA ASP A 154 9.67 14.01 -3.43
C ASP A 154 10.76 14.23 -4.50
N ASP A 155 10.35 14.48 -5.76
CA ASP A 155 11.22 14.49 -6.94
C ASP A 155 12.15 13.26 -6.97
N GLU A 156 11.54 12.10 -6.73
CA GLU A 156 12.23 10.81 -6.66
C GLU A 156 11.74 9.85 -7.76
N GLY A 157 12.47 8.76 -7.96
CA GLY A 157 12.03 7.64 -8.80
C GLY A 157 11.70 8.03 -10.24
N ALA A 158 10.47 7.76 -10.66
CA ALA A 158 10.00 8.06 -12.02
C ALA A 158 9.91 9.57 -12.28
N ALA A 159 9.57 10.37 -11.27
CA ALA A 159 9.46 11.83 -11.39
C ALA A 159 10.82 12.46 -11.71
N ALA A 160 11.84 12.10 -10.92
CA ALA A 160 13.22 12.56 -11.09
C ALA A 160 13.82 12.25 -12.48
N ARG A 161 13.40 11.12 -13.08
CA ARG A 161 13.97 10.61 -14.34
C ARG A 161 13.20 11.02 -15.57
N LEU A 162 11.88 10.95 -15.51
CA LEU A 162 10.99 11.16 -16.66
C LEU A 162 10.41 12.58 -16.67
N GLY A 163 10.46 13.28 -15.54
CA GLY A 163 9.74 14.53 -15.32
C GLY A 163 8.28 14.28 -14.94
N HIS A 164 7.69 15.28 -14.27
CA HIS A 164 6.36 15.19 -13.67
C HIS A 164 5.26 14.80 -14.67
N ARG A 165 5.23 15.44 -15.84
CA ARG A 165 4.20 15.18 -16.87
C ARG A 165 4.22 13.73 -17.37
N ARG A 166 5.42 13.18 -17.59
CA ARG A 166 5.56 11.80 -18.07
C ARG A 166 5.26 10.79 -16.96
N ALA A 167 5.67 11.06 -15.73
CA ALA A 167 5.33 10.21 -14.59
C ALA A 167 3.80 10.16 -14.33
N LEU A 168 3.11 11.30 -14.45
CA LEU A 168 1.64 11.35 -14.44
C LEU A 168 1.02 10.52 -15.57
N ALA A 169 1.51 10.68 -16.81
CA ALA A 169 1.03 9.91 -17.95
C ALA A 169 1.26 8.40 -17.77
N VAL A 170 2.42 7.98 -17.26
CA VAL A 170 2.72 6.58 -16.96
C VAL A 170 1.75 6.02 -15.92
N ALA A 171 1.50 6.76 -14.83
CA ALA A 171 0.55 6.34 -13.81
C ALA A 171 -0.86 6.20 -14.40
N ALA A 172 -1.33 7.17 -15.19
CA ALA A 172 -2.65 7.16 -15.81
C ALA A 172 -2.81 6.03 -16.85
N ILE A 173 -1.84 5.86 -17.75
CA ILE A 173 -1.84 4.81 -18.78
C ILE A 173 -1.88 3.43 -18.13
N ASN A 174 -1.16 3.22 -17.03
CA ASN A 174 -1.15 1.96 -16.29
C ASN A 174 -2.52 1.61 -15.68
N LEU A 175 -3.34 2.61 -15.30
CA LEU A 175 -4.65 2.35 -14.68
C LEU A 175 -5.70 1.83 -15.67
N LEU A 176 -5.56 2.13 -16.97
CA LEU A 176 -6.50 1.67 -18.00
C LEU A 176 -6.55 0.13 -18.12
N PRO A 177 -5.43 -0.58 -18.37
CA PRO A 177 -5.44 -2.04 -18.44
C PRO A 177 -5.80 -2.66 -17.08
N VAL A 178 -5.46 -2.01 -15.95
CA VAL A 178 -5.84 -2.48 -14.61
C VAL A 178 -7.35 -2.42 -14.38
N ALA A 179 -8.01 -1.35 -14.81
CA ALA A 179 -9.47 -1.23 -14.77
C ALA A 179 -10.13 -2.25 -15.70
N ALA A 180 -9.61 -2.42 -16.92
CA ALA A 180 -10.08 -3.44 -17.85
C ALA A 180 -9.93 -4.85 -17.26
N LEU A 181 -8.79 -5.15 -16.62
CA LEU A 181 -8.54 -6.41 -15.94
C LEU A 181 -9.57 -6.67 -14.82
N ALA A 182 -9.92 -5.65 -14.03
CA ALA A 182 -10.96 -5.79 -13.01
C ALA A 182 -12.35 -6.07 -13.62
N LEU A 183 -12.72 -5.37 -14.69
CA LEU A 183 -14.04 -5.52 -15.32
C LEU A 183 -14.22 -6.84 -16.08
N LEU A 184 -13.18 -7.27 -16.79
CA LEU A 184 -13.16 -8.52 -17.57
C LEU A 184 -12.90 -9.74 -16.68
N GLY A 185 -12.44 -9.53 -15.45
CA GLY A 185 -12.20 -10.58 -14.48
C GLY A 185 -13.49 -11.27 -13.97
N PRO A 186 -13.31 -12.28 -13.10
CA PRO A 186 -14.41 -12.96 -12.42
C PRO A 186 -15.32 -11.98 -11.69
N VAL A 187 -16.62 -12.31 -11.57
CA VAL A 187 -17.62 -11.41 -10.96
C VAL A 187 -17.21 -10.95 -9.56
N ALA A 188 -16.63 -11.84 -8.75
CA ALA A 188 -16.15 -11.51 -7.41
C ALA A 188 -15.03 -10.45 -7.37
N VAL A 189 -14.28 -10.30 -8.46
CA VAL A 189 -13.13 -9.39 -8.58
C VAL A 189 -13.56 -8.00 -9.10
N ARG A 190 -14.68 -7.91 -9.83
CA ARG A 190 -15.16 -6.66 -10.46
C ARG A 190 -15.26 -5.46 -9.51
N PRO A 191 -15.65 -5.61 -8.23
CA PRO A 191 -15.67 -4.48 -7.30
C PRO A 191 -14.32 -3.76 -7.17
N LEU A 192 -13.20 -4.47 -7.37
CA LEU A 192 -11.86 -3.87 -7.34
C LEU A 192 -11.61 -2.86 -8.47
N VAL A 193 -12.48 -2.73 -9.47
CA VAL A 193 -12.40 -1.67 -10.48
C VAL A 193 -12.45 -0.27 -9.84
N LEU A 194 -13.06 -0.14 -8.66
CA LEU A 194 -13.08 1.12 -7.94
C LEU A 194 -11.67 1.57 -7.50
N LEU A 195 -10.72 0.64 -7.33
CA LEU A 195 -9.33 0.99 -7.03
C LEU A 195 -8.69 1.86 -8.13
N PRO A 196 -8.56 1.39 -9.39
CA PRO A 196 -7.98 2.20 -10.44
C PRO A 196 -8.84 3.40 -10.84
N LEU A 197 -10.17 3.34 -10.70
CA LEU A 197 -11.05 4.47 -11.05
C LEU A 197 -10.86 5.65 -10.10
N PHE A 198 -10.86 5.43 -8.79
CA PHE A 198 -10.60 6.50 -7.82
C PHE A 198 -9.19 7.06 -7.98
N MET A 199 -8.19 6.19 -8.20
CA MET A 199 -6.82 6.60 -8.46
C MET A 199 -6.69 7.44 -9.75
N ALA A 200 -7.43 7.10 -10.81
CA ALA A 200 -7.44 7.86 -12.05
C ALA A 200 -8.11 9.23 -11.87
N GLY A 201 -9.20 9.29 -11.11
CA GLY A 201 -9.87 10.54 -10.77
C GLY A 201 -8.95 11.50 -10.01
N ASP A 202 -8.22 11.00 -9.02
CA ASP A 202 -7.22 11.78 -8.28
C ASP A 202 -6.06 12.23 -9.19
N GLY A 203 -5.51 11.32 -10.00
CA GLY A 203 -4.46 11.62 -10.95
C GLY A 203 -4.84 12.69 -11.99
N ALA A 204 -6.11 12.75 -12.41
CA ALA A 204 -6.61 13.77 -13.32
C ALA A 204 -6.73 15.16 -12.67
N GLY A 205 -6.98 15.20 -11.36
CA GLY A 205 -7.01 16.43 -10.56
C GLY A 205 -5.64 16.85 -10.01
N PHE A 206 -4.62 16.00 -10.14
CA PHE A 206 -3.34 16.19 -9.46
C PHE A 206 -2.61 17.46 -9.89
N ARG A 207 -2.29 18.30 -8.91
CA ARG A 207 -1.47 19.50 -9.09
C ARG A 207 -0.16 19.36 -8.31
N PRO A 208 1.00 19.34 -8.97
CA PRO A 208 2.30 19.21 -8.30
C PRO A 208 2.57 20.26 -7.22
N SER A 209 1.91 21.42 -7.30
CA SER A 209 2.03 22.52 -6.33
C SER A 209 1.21 22.33 -5.05
N GLU A 210 0.32 21.33 -4.97
CA GLU A 210 -0.54 21.14 -3.81
C GLU A 210 0.16 20.37 -2.69
N HIS A 211 0.31 21.05 -1.54
CA HIS A 211 0.99 20.52 -0.37
C HIS A 211 0.34 19.25 0.23
N TYR A 212 -0.94 18.99 -0.09
CA TYR A 212 -1.73 17.87 0.41
C TYR A 212 -1.93 16.72 -0.59
N GLY A 213 -1.26 16.74 -1.75
CA GLY A 213 -1.44 15.71 -2.79
C GLY A 213 -1.23 14.25 -2.30
N ALA A 214 -0.43 14.02 -1.25
CA ALA A 214 -0.26 12.70 -0.65
C ALA A 214 -1.52 12.18 0.08
N LEU A 215 -2.26 13.05 0.76
CA LEU A 215 -3.55 12.67 1.36
C LEU A 215 -4.58 12.36 0.28
N ALA A 216 -4.46 13.02 -0.88
CA ALA A 216 -5.35 12.81 -2.02
C ALA A 216 -5.08 11.45 -2.69
N VAL A 217 -3.82 11.14 -3.00
CA VAL A 217 -3.42 9.88 -3.67
C VAL A 217 -3.66 8.64 -2.78
N ASP A 218 -3.23 8.65 -1.51
CA ASP A 218 -3.50 7.55 -0.58
C ASP A 218 -4.98 7.52 -0.16
N GLY A 219 -5.62 8.68 -0.09
CA GLY A 219 -7.05 8.82 0.18
C GLY A 219 -7.91 8.24 -0.95
N ALA A 220 -7.51 8.41 -2.20
CA ALA A 220 -8.17 7.81 -3.35
C ALA A 220 -8.06 6.29 -3.33
N LEU A 221 -6.88 5.76 -2.95
CA LEU A 221 -6.70 4.32 -2.78
C LEU A 221 -7.57 3.77 -1.63
N LEU A 222 -7.66 4.50 -0.52
CA LEU A 222 -8.54 4.17 0.60
C LEU A 222 -10.02 4.20 0.20
N ALA A 223 -10.46 5.28 -0.46
CA ALA A 223 -11.84 5.45 -0.90
C ALA A 223 -12.25 4.37 -1.90
N GLY A 224 -11.40 4.09 -2.89
CA GLY A 224 -11.60 3.00 -3.84
C GLY A 224 -11.69 1.65 -3.14
N ALA A 225 -10.87 1.40 -2.12
CA ALA A 225 -10.88 0.14 -1.38
C ALA A 225 -12.14 -0.02 -0.51
N LEU A 226 -12.59 1.05 0.16
CA LEU A 226 -13.85 1.04 0.91
C LEU A 226 -15.05 0.86 0.00
N GLY A 227 -15.09 1.55 -1.14
CA GLY A 227 -16.13 1.37 -2.15
C GLY A 227 -16.16 -0.05 -2.70
N ALA A 228 -15.00 -0.63 -3.01
CA ALA A 228 -14.89 -2.01 -3.48
C ALA A 228 -15.38 -3.01 -2.42
N ALA A 229 -15.01 -2.82 -1.15
CA ALA A 229 -15.46 -3.66 -0.05
C ALA A 229 -16.99 -3.56 0.16
N GLY A 230 -17.54 -2.35 0.10
CA GLY A 230 -18.99 -2.10 0.21
C GLY A 230 -19.78 -2.76 -0.93
N TRP A 231 -19.34 -2.59 -2.18
CA TRP A 231 -19.95 -3.25 -3.32
C TRP A 231 -19.86 -4.78 -3.21
N ALA A 232 -18.69 -5.33 -2.92
CA ALA A 232 -18.53 -6.78 -2.77
C ALA A 232 -19.41 -7.36 -1.65
N SER A 233 -19.60 -6.62 -0.55
CA SER A 233 -20.44 -7.04 0.57
C SER A 233 -21.93 -6.98 0.22
N ALA A 234 -22.38 -5.95 -0.50
CA ALA A 234 -23.77 -5.84 -0.97
C ALA A 234 -24.14 -6.89 -2.03
N ALA A 235 -23.17 -7.40 -2.80
CA ALA A 235 -23.40 -8.48 -3.75
C ALA A 235 -23.48 -9.88 -3.11
N ALA A 236 -23.12 -10.00 -1.83
CA ALA A 236 -23.12 -11.27 -1.09
C ALA A 236 -24.40 -11.49 -0.25
N THR A 237 -25.25 -10.46 -0.13
CA THR A 237 -26.56 -10.50 0.54
C THR A 237 -27.67 -10.80 -0.46
#